data_AF-A0A2N1UPR3-F1
#
_entry.id   AF-A0A2N1UPR3-F1
#
_cell.length_a   1.000
_cell.length_b   1.000
_cell.length_c   1.000
_cell.angle_alpha   90.00
_cell.angle_beta   90.00
_cell.angle_gamma   90.00
#
_symmetry.space_group_name_H-M   'P 1'
#
loop_
_entity.id
_entity.type
_entity.pdbx_description
1 polymer ?
#
loop_
_entity_poly.entity_id
_entity_poly.type
_entity_poly.pdbx_seq_one_letter_code
_entity_poly.pdbx_strand_id
1 'polypeptide(L)'
;MDASNTFAKSPMVTGRIYAANLTPPTPTKMTTAIGDLATAYTDAAGRAIPDFAELGTGQIGGLTLVPGLYKWGTNVLISTDVTLNGGPNDVWIFQISGGVIQASGKRVTLTGGAQAKNVFWQVAGDVNIGSNAHFAGIIMCETGINLGSDATVNGRLLSKTAVTLIKNTVTQPAL
;
A
#
# COMPACT_ATOMS: atom_id res chain seq x y z
N MET A 1 20.26 -19.02 -1.20
CA MET A 1 20.95 -18.01 -2.01
C MET A 1 21.04 -18.51 -3.43
N ASP A 2 20.97 -17.63 -4.42
CA ASP A 2 21.34 -18.01 -5.79
C ASP A 2 22.86 -18.13 -5.95
N ALA A 3 23.35 -18.74 -7.03
CA ALA A 3 24.79 -18.95 -7.23
C ALA A 3 25.60 -17.65 -7.36
N SER A 4 24.97 -16.54 -7.79
CA SER A 4 25.64 -15.23 -7.89
C SER A 4 25.68 -14.46 -6.57
N ASN A 5 24.97 -14.92 -5.53
CA ASN A 5 24.72 -14.20 -4.28
C ASN A 5 24.13 -12.79 -4.48
N THR A 6 23.52 -12.50 -5.62
CA THR A 6 22.85 -11.21 -5.88
C THR A 6 21.38 -11.25 -5.43
N PHE A 7 20.79 -12.43 -5.24
CA PHE A 7 19.45 -12.57 -4.67
C PHE A 7 19.24 -13.90 -3.94
N ALA A 8 18.14 -14.00 -3.20
CA ALA A 8 17.65 -15.22 -2.59
C ALA A 8 16.29 -15.65 -3.20
N LYS A 9 15.93 -16.91 -2.98
CA LYS A 9 14.64 -17.50 -3.36
C LYS A 9 13.95 -18.06 -2.12
N SER A 10 12.63 -18.12 -2.15
CA SER A 10 11.79 -18.76 -1.13
C SER A 10 10.62 -19.46 -1.83
N PRO A 11 10.15 -20.63 -1.33
CA PRO A 11 8.93 -21.23 -1.85
C PRO A 11 7.68 -20.35 -1.63
N MET A 12 7.75 -19.38 -0.73
CA MET A 12 6.68 -18.41 -0.48
C MET A 12 6.73 -17.19 -1.41
N VAL A 13 7.75 -17.09 -2.28
CA VAL A 13 7.97 -15.92 -3.14
C VAL A 13 8.15 -16.35 -4.58
N THR A 14 7.13 -16.09 -5.41
CA THR A 14 7.24 -16.14 -6.88
C THR A 14 7.98 -14.89 -7.36
N GLY A 15 9.31 -14.90 -7.22
CA GLY A 15 10.15 -13.74 -7.49
C GLY A 15 11.55 -13.89 -6.93
N ARG A 16 12.18 -12.75 -6.59
CA ARG A 16 13.53 -12.68 -6.02
C ARG A 16 13.50 -11.88 -4.73
N ILE A 17 14.32 -12.27 -3.77
CA ILE A 17 14.50 -11.58 -2.49
C ILE A 17 15.86 -10.88 -2.53
N TYR A 18 15.88 -9.60 -2.16
CA TYR A 18 17.08 -8.76 -2.17
C TYR A 18 17.35 -8.23 -0.76
N ALA A 19 18.63 -8.14 -0.40
CA ALA A 19 19.07 -7.57 0.88
C ALA A 19 20.36 -6.74 0.68
N ALA A 20 20.58 -5.74 1.55
CA ALA A 20 21.65 -4.77 1.40
C ALA A 20 23.06 -5.35 1.55
N ASN A 21 23.19 -6.53 2.16
CA ASN A 21 24.44 -7.25 2.34
C ASN A 21 24.73 -8.28 1.24
N LEU A 22 23.94 -8.29 0.15
CA LEU A 22 24.17 -9.15 -1.01
C LEU A 22 25.24 -8.59 -1.93
N THR A 23 25.71 -9.42 -2.87
CA THR A 23 26.77 -9.03 -3.83
C THR A 23 26.28 -7.92 -4.78
N PRO A 24 27.16 -6.97 -5.17
CA PRO A 24 26.85 -5.99 -6.22
C PRO A 24 26.30 -6.65 -7.50
N PRO A 25 25.32 -6.04 -8.19
CA PRO A 25 24.84 -4.67 -8.01
C PRO A 25 23.66 -4.51 -7.03
N THR A 26 23.33 -5.53 -6.23
CA THR A 26 22.12 -5.53 -5.39
C THR A 26 22.07 -4.38 -4.38
N PRO A 27 23.14 -4.07 -3.61
CA PRO A 27 23.09 -2.98 -2.64
C PRO A 27 22.78 -1.62 -3.31
N THR A 28 23.43 -1.30 -4.43
CA THR A 28 23.18 -0.05 -5.16
C THR A 28 21.74 0.05 -5.67
N LYS A 29 21.21 -1.04 -6.24
CA LYS A 29 19.80 -1.08 -6.69
C LYS A 29 18.82 -0.87 -5.54
N MET A 30 19.11 -1.42 -4.35
CA MET A 30 18.28 -1.21 -3.17
C MET A 30 18.34 0.23 -2.66
N THR A 31 19.52 0.85 -2.64
CA THR A 31 19.65 2.28 -2.30
C THR A 31 18.80 3.15 -3.23
N THR A 32 18.85 2.89 -4.55
CA THR A 32 17.99 3.60 -5.52
C THR A 32 16.51 3.36 -5.22
N ALA A 33 16.08 2.11 -5.04
CA ALA A 33 14.68 1.79 -4.78
C ALA A 33 14.13 2.45 -3.50
N ILE A 34 14.93 2.56 -2.44
CA ILE A 34 14.55 3.27 -1.21
C ILE A 34 14.48 4.79 -1.42
N GLY A 35 15.40 5.35 -2.22
CA GLY A 35 15.34 6.76 -2.65
C GLY A 35 14.11 7.07 -3.50
N ASP A 36 13.73 6.16 -4.39
CA ASP A 36 12.53 6.27 -5.22
C ASP A 36 11.26 6.21 -4.37
N LEU A 37 11.22 5.33 -3.36
CA LEU A 37 10.12 5.31 -2.38
C LEU A 37 10.02 6.65 -1.63
N ALA A 38 11.14 7.20 -1.15
CA ALA A 38 11.11 8.49 -0.47
C ALA A 38 10.58 9.61 -1.37
N THR A 39 10.99 9.62 -2.64
CA THR A 39 10.53 10.58 -3.65
C THR A 39 9.04 10.41 -3.94
N ALA A 40 8.56 9.19 -4.17
CA ALA A 40 7.16 8.89 -4.42
C ALA A 40 6.26 9.24 -3.23
N TYR A 41 6.74 8.97 -2.00
CA TYR A 41 6.06 9.36 -0.77
C TYR A 41 5.91 10.89 -0.70
N THR A 42 7.01 11.64 -0.89
CA THR A 42 7.00 13.11 -0.83
C THR A 42 6.13 13.71 -1.93
N ASP A 43 6.16 13.15 -3.15
CA ASP A 43 5.28 13.58 -4.23
C ASP A 43 3.79 13.38 -3.88
N ALA A 44 3.42 12.19 -3.41
CA ALA A 44 2.05 11.89 -3.00
C ALA A 44 1.59 12.77 -1.83
N ALA A 45 2.43 12.95 -0.80
CA ALA A 45 2.15 13.81 0.35
C ALA A 45 2.09 15.30 -0.01
N GLY A 46 2.83 15.70 -1.06
CA GLY A 46 2.95 17.07 -1.53
C GLY A 46 1.89 17.52 -2.53
N ARG A 47 1.02 16.61 -3.01
CA ARG A 47 -0.11 17.00 -3.88
C ARG A 47 -0.98 18.05 -3.17
N ALA A 48 -1.25 19.16 -3.85
CA ALA A 48 -1.99 20.28 -3.30
C ALA A 48 -3.46 20.25 -3.71
N ILE A 49 -4.31 20.94 -2.94
CA ILE A 49 -5.76 21.14 -3.21
C ILE A 49 -6.51 19.80 -3.31
N PRO A 50 -6.88 19.18 -2.17
CA PRO A 50 -7.62 17.92 -2.20
C PRO A 50 -9.05 18.12 -2.74
N ASP A 51 -9.53 17.17 -3.53
CA ASP A 51 -10.93 17.09 -3.95
C ASP A 51 -11.84 16.78 -2.74
N PHE A 52 -11.31 16.01 -1.78
CA PHE A 52 -12.00 15.63 -0.55
C PHE A 52 -11.10 15.82 0.67
N ALA A 53 -11.54 16.63 1.63
CA ALA A 53 -10.87 16.83 2.90
C ALA A 53 -11.69 16.25 4.05
N GLU A 54 -11.03 15.50 4.94
CA GLU A 54 -11.61 14.90 6.15
C GLU A 54 -12.88 14.07 5.91
N LEU A 55 -13.00 13.44 4.73
CA LEU A 55 -14.19 12.68 4.35
C LEU A 55 -14.51 11.61 5.41
N GLY A 56 -15.77 11.58 5.84
CA GLY A 56 -16.24 10.63 6.85
C GLY A 56 -15.54 10.76 8.21
N THR A 57 -14.87 11.89 8.48
CA THR A 57 -14.02 12.08 9.67
C THR A 57 -12.98 10.95 9.85
N GLY A 58 -12.47 10.45 8.73
CA GLY A 58 -11.54 9.32 8.67
C GLY A 58 -12.21 7.95 8.55
N GLN A 59 -13.50 7.80 8.85
CA GLN A 59 -14.23 6.55 8.60
C GLN A 59 -14.72 6.49 7.15
N ILE A 60 -14.09 5.64 6.33
CA ILE A 60 -14.46 5.47 4.92
C ILE A 60 -15.19 4.15 4.63
N GLY A 61 -15.31 3.27 5.63
CA GLY A 61 -16.12 2.06 5.51
C GLY A 61 -17.57 2.39 5.15
N GLY A 62 -18.13 1.67 4.19
CA GLY A 62 -19.47 1.83 3.66
C GLY A 62 -19.58 2.86 2.53
N LEU A 63 -18.50 3.58 2.22
CA LEU A 63 -18.49 4.58 1.17
C LEU A 63 -18.09 3.99 -0.19
N THR A 64 -18.52 4.68 -1.24
CA THR A 64 -17.98 4.53 -2.59
C THR A 64 -17.19 5.79 -2.91
N LEU A 65 -15.89 5.64 -3.13
CA LEU A 65 -14.95 6.72 -3.40
C LEU A 65 -14.70 6.80 -4.90
N VAL A 66 -14.98 7.97 -5.46
CA VAL A 66 -14.69 8.32 -6.86
C VAL A 66 -13.20 8.67 -7.02
N PRO A 67 -12.66 8.75 -8.23
CA PRO A 67 -11.26 9.15 -8.44
C PRO A 67 -10.99 10.53 -7.86
N GLY A 68 -9.76 10.74 -7.38
CA GLY A 68 -9.35 12.05 -6.86
C GLY A 68 -8.27 12.02 -5.79
N LEU A 69 -7.95 13.21 -5.31
CA LEU A 69 -7.06 13.46 -4.19
C LEU A 69 -7.87 13.61 -2.89
N TYR A 70 -7.57 12.74 -1.94
CA TYR A 70 -8.18 12.73 -0.63
C TYR A 70 -7.16 13.06 0.45
N LYS A 71 -7.58 13.82 1.47
CA LYS A 71 -6.71 14.22 2.57
C LYS A 71 -7.37 14.07 3.92
N TRP A 72 -6.63 13.48 4.87
CA TRP A 72 -6.98 13.43 6.29
C TRP A 72 -5.79 13.84 7.16
N GLY A 73 -6.05 14.69 8.14
CA GLY A 73 -5.13 15.00 9.24
C GLY A 73 -5.13 13.93 10.35
N THR A 74 -5.99 12.92 10.24
CA THR A 74 -6.24 11.90 11.24
C THR A 74 -6.04 10.49 10.68
N ASN A 75 -6.36 9.46 11.48
CA ASN A 75 -6.38 8.07 11.01
C ASN A 75 -7.53 7.85 10.04
N VAL A 76 -7.30 6.98 9.05
CA VAL A 76 -8.36 6.42 8.21
C VAL A 76 -8.77 5.05 8.73
N LEU A 77 -10.07 4.84 8.90
CA LEU A 77 -10.69 3.64 9.42
C LEU A 77 -11.54 2.98 8.33
N ILE A 78 -11.43 1.67 8.20
CA ILE A 78 -12.23 0.83 7.28
C ILE A 78 -12.91 -0.24 8.15
N SER A 79 -14.00 0.13 8.83
CA SER A 79 -14.73 -0.77 9.74
C SER A 79 -15.76 -1.66 9.01
N THR A 80 -16.16 -1.24 7.81
CA THR A 80 -16.97 -1.98 6.83
C THR A 80 -16.31 -1.88 5.45
N ASP A 81 -16.82 -2.61 4.47
CA ASP A 81 -16.26 -2.61 3.11
C ASP A 81 -16.31 -1.21 2.49
N VAL A 82 -15.27 -0.86 1.73
CA VAL A 82 -15.19 0.40 0.97
C VAL A 82 -14.99 0.08 -0.50
N THR A 83 -15.62 0.85 -1.39
CA THR A 83 -15.51 0.68 -2.84
C THR A 83 -14.75 1.85 -3.45
N LEU A 84 -13.78 1.58 -4.32
CA LEU A 84 -13.18 2.58 -5.21
C LEU A 84 -13.75 2.36 -6.61
N ASN A 85 -14.52 3.34 -7.10
CA ASN A 85 -15.26 3.21 -8.34
C ASN A 85 -14.81 4.23 -9.37
N GLY A 86 -14.25 3.75 -10.48
CA GLY A 86 -13.84 4.57 -11.62
C GLY A 86 -13.28 3.71 -12.75
N GLY A 87 -12.83 4.35 -13.81
CA GLY A 87 -12.29 3.71 -15.00
C GLY A 87 -10.88 3.16 -14.83
N PRO A 88 -10.36 2.44 -15.85
CA PRO A 88 -9.05 1.79 -15.80
C PRO A 88 -7.87 2.75 -15.73
N ASN A 89 -8.04 4.01 -16.08
CA ASN A 89 -6.99 5.03 -16.06
C ASN A 89 -7.15 6.04 -14.93
N ASP A 90 -8.22 5.91 -14.15
CA ASP A 90 -8.51 6.83 -13.05
C ASP A 90 -7.57 6.57 -11.88
N VAL A 91 -7.32 7.63 -11.11
CA VAL A 91 -6.29 7.67 -10.06
C VAL A 91 -6.91 8.06 -8.72
N TRP A 92 -6.45 7.39 -7.67
CA TRP A 92 -6.74 7.74 -6.27
C TRP A 92 -5.44 8.01 -5.55
N ILE A 93 -5.37 9.14 -4.86
CA ILE A 93 -4.27 9.45 -3.94
C ILE A 93 -4.88 9.77 -2.59
N PHE A 94 -4.55 8.94 -1.60
CA PHE A 94 -4.97 9.13 -0.22
C PHE A 94 -3.78 9.65 0.60
N GLN A 95 -3.86 10.90 1.05
CA GLN A 95 -2.90 11.52 1.96
C GLN A 95 -3.39 11.38 3.40
N ILE A 96 -2.66 10.64 4.22
CA ILE A 96 -3.10 10.28 5.58
C ILE A 96 -1.99 10.65 6.57
N SER A 97 -2.23 11.68 7.38
CA SER A 97 -1.28 12.11 8.42
C SER A 97 -1.27 11.18 9.64
N GLY A 98 -2.32 10.38 9.83
CA GLY A 98 -2.37 9.29 10.79
C GLY A 98 -1.99 7.94 10.18
N GLY A 99 -2.53 6.87 10.76
CA GLY A 99 -2.45 5.51 10.23
C GLY A 99 -3.69 5.07 9.46
N VAL A 100 -3.63 3.87 8.88
CA VAL A 100 -4.78 3.16 8.29
C VAL A 100 -5.11 1.96 9.16
N ILE A 101 -6.38 1.82 9.56
CA ILE A 101 -6.86 0.69 10.36
C ILE A 101 -8.04 0.03 9.63
N GLN A 102 -7.78 -1.15 9.07
CA GLN A 102 -8.80 -1.96 8.40
C GLN A 102 -9.22 -3.12 9.29
N ALA A 103 -10.52 -3.23 9.55
CA ALA A 103 -11.06 -4.33 10.34
C ALA A 103 -10.94 -5.68 9.62
N SER A 104 -10.89 -6.76 10.41
CA SER A 104 -10.83 -8.13 9.89
C SER A 104 -12.00 -8.45 8.97
N GLY A 105 -11.72 -9.18 7.89
CA GLY A 105 -12.71 -9.61 6.89
C GLY A 105 -13.29 -8.49 6.03
N LYS A 106 -12.83 -7.24 6.19
CA LYS A 106 -13.31 -6.12 5.37
C LYS A 106 -12.50 -5.95 4.11
N ARG A 107 -13.11 -5.34 3.09
CA ARG A 107 -12.56 -5.28 1.74
C ARG A 107 -12.48 -3.85 1.22
N VAL A 108 -11.36 -3.54 0.57
CA VAL A 108 -11.25 -2.44 -0.40
C VAL A 108 -11.53 -3.04 -1.78
N THR A 109 -12.69 -2.73 -2.35
CA THR A 109 -13.13 -3.29 -3.64
C THR A 109 -12.92 -2.29 -4.76
N LEU A 110 -12.39 -2.74 -5.90
CA LEU A 110 -12.26 -1.91 -7.11
C LEU A 110 -13.40 -2.25 -8.08
N THR A 111 -14.10 -1.23 -8.57
CA THR A 111 -15.22 -1.37 -9.54
C THR A 111 -15.06 -0.38 -10.70
N GLY A 112 -15.87 -0.55 -11.74
CA GLY A 112 -15.88 0.36 -12.91
C GLY A 112 -14.69 0.20 -13.87
N GLY A 113 -13.76 -0.70 -13.56
CA GLY A 113 -12.50 -0.88 -14.29
C GLY A 113 -11.28 -0.38 -13.52
N ALA A 114 -11.45 0.25 -12.35
CA ALA A 114 -10.38 0.72 -11.49
C ALA A 114 -9.30 -0.34 -11.26
N GLN A 115 -8.03 0.08 -11.31
CA GLN A 115 -6.88 -0.81 -11.21
C GLN A 115 -6.02 -0.45 -9.99
N ALA A 116 -5.60 -1.46 -9.23
CA ALA A 116 -4.78 -1.26 -8.02
C ALA A 116 -3.46 -0.51 -8.29
N LYS A 117 -2.94 -0.57 -9.53
CA LYS A 117 -1.73 0.17 -9.94
C LYS A 117 -1.91 1.71 -9.94
N ASN A 118 -3.15 2.20 -9.92
CA ASN A 118 -3.48 3.63 -9.91
C ASN A 118 -4.01 4.12 -8.54
N VAL A 119 -3.96 3.27 -7.52
CA VAL A 119 -4.45 3.60 -6.18
C VAL A 119 -3.25 3.75 -5.26
N PHE A 120 -3.01 4.95 -4.74
CA PHE A 120 -1.85 5.30 -3.92
C PHE A 120 -2.29 5.71 -2.52
N TRP A 121 -1.74 5.02 -1.52
CA TRP A 121 -1.97 5.30 -0.11
C TRP A 121 -0.67 5.83 0.50
N GLN A 122 -0.59 7.13 0.71
CA GLN A 122 0.50 7.77 1.46
C GLN A 122 0.08 7.87 2.92
N VAL A 123 0.84 7.22 3.81
CA VAL A 123 0.48 7.09 5.24
C VAL A 123 1.66 7.47 6.13
N ALA A 124 1.45 8.40 7.05
CA ALA A 124 2.50 8.86 7.97
C ALA A 124 2.60 7.99 9.25
N GLY A 125 1.52 7.34 9.67
CA GLY A 125 1.51 6.36 10.75
C GLY A 125 1.40 4.92 10.24
N ASP A 126 1.14 3.98 11.15
CA ASP A 126 1.10 2.56 10.81
C ASP A 126 -0.11 2.19 9.94
N VAL A 127 0.10 1.20 9.08
CA VAL A 127 -0.98 0.54 8.34
C VAL A 127 -1.24 -0.83 8.95
N ASN A 128 -2.43 -1.01 9.51
CA ASN A 128 -2.87 -2.24 10.15
C ASN A 128 -4.04 -2.85 9.37
N ILE A 129 -3.77 -3.96 8.68
CA ILE A 129 -4.75 -4.71 7.88
C ILE A 129 -5.18 -5.94 8.67
N GLY A 130 -6.45 -5.99 9.09
CA GLY A 130 -6.99 -7.09 9.90
C GLY A 130 -6.95 -8.46 9.19
N SER A 131 -7.09 -9.53 9.98
CA SER A 131 -7.11 -10.90 9.45
C SER A 131 -8.22 -11.10 8.42
N ASN A 132 -7.97 -11.93 7.40
CA ASN A 132 -8.90 -12.22 6.30
C ASN A 132 -9.40 -10.97 5.51
N ALA A 133 -8.80 -9.79 5.73
CA ALA A 133 -9.16 -8.59 4.99
C ALA A 133 -8.60 -8.64 3.56
N HIS A 134 -9.18 -7.83 2.67
CA HIS A 134 -8.66 -7.59 1.32
C HIS A 134 -8.33 -6.11 1.15
N PHE A 135 -7.11 -5.81 0.71
CA PHE A 135 -6.66 -4.45 0.42
C PHE A 135 -6.26 -4.31 -1.05
N ALA A 136 -6.49 -3.14 -1.63
CA ALA A 136 -6.15 -2.82 -3.01
C ALA A 136 -5.40 -1.48 -3.09
N GLY A 137 -4.24 -1.49 -3.73
CA GLY A 137 -3.42 -0.30 -3.98
C GLY A 137 -1.98 -0.39 -3.52
N ILE A 138 -1.21 0.64 -3.83
CA ILE A 138 0.19 0.82 -3.48
C ILE A 138 0.25 1.60 -2.16
N ILE A 139 0.78 0.97 -1.11
CA ILE A 139 0.95 1.58 0.20
C ILE A 139 2.37 2.11 0.31
N MET A 140 2.51 3.39 0.66
CA MET A 140 3.76 4.09 0.96
C MET A 140 3.67 4.62 2.40
N CYS A 141 4.33 3.93 3.33
CA CYS A 141 4.22 4.15 4.77
C CYS A 141 5.55 4.64 5.37
N GLU A 142 5.50 5.68 6.21
CA GLU A 142 6.67 6.11 7.00
C GLU A 142 7.05 5.10 8.08
N THR A 143 6.08 4.40 8.64
CA THR A 143 6.28 3.45 9.73
C THR A 143 5.93 2.04 9.26
N GLY A 144 5.32 1.22 10.10
CA GLY A 144 5.09 -0.20 9.83
C GLY A 144 3.88 -0.47 8.93
N ILE A 145 3.94 -1.58 8.20
CA ILE A 145 2.78 -2.19 7.55
C ILE A 145 2.58 -3.59 8.14
N ASN A 146 1.47 -3.81 8.81
CA ASN A 146 1.17 -5.04 9.53
C ASN A 146 -0.07 -5.73 8.96
N LEU A 147 0.09 -6.96 8.50
CA LEU A 147 -1.01 -7.78 7.99
C LEU A 147 -1.36 -8.88 8.99
N GLY A 148 -2.63 -8.91 9.41
CA GLY A 148 -3.21 -10.01 10.15
C GLY A 148 -3.28 -11.29 9.33
N SER A 149 -3.56 -12.41 10.00
CA SER A 149 -3.57 -13.74 9.39
C SER A 149 -4.45 -13.82 8.15
N ASP A 150 -3.91 -14.41 7.08
CA ASP A 150 -4.66 -14.70 5.84
C ASP A 150 -5.23 -13.46 5.12
N ALA A 151 -4.82 -12.25 5.50
CA ALA A 151 -5.14 -11.04 4.73
C ALA A 151 -4.50 -11.10 3.34
N THR A 152 -5.14 -10.45 2.38
CA THR A 152 -4.70 -10.42 0.97
C THR A 152 -4.54 -9.00 0.47
N VAL A 153 -3.54 -8.77 -0.38
CA VAL A 153 -3.26 -7.46 -0.97
C VAL A 153 -3.01 -7.59 -2.46
N ASN A 154 -3.79 -6.87 -3.26
CA ASN A 154 -3.47 -6.60 -4.66
C ASN A 154 -2.81 -5.22 -4.74
N GLY A 155 -1.47 -5.18 -4.77
CA GLY A 155 -0.76 -3.94 -4.44
C GLY A 155 0.72 -4.08 -4.21
N ARG A 156 1.29 -3.05 -3.59
CA ARG A 156 2.69 -3.04 -3.10
C ARG A 156 2.71 -2.54 -1.66
N LEU A 157 3.54 -3.16 -0.83
CA LEU A 157 3.75 -2.80 0.57
C LEU A 157 5.11 -2.11 0.69
N LEU A 158 5.14 -0.78 0.66
CA LEU A 158 6.38 0.01 0.71
C LEU A 158 6.44 0.74 2.04
N SER A 159 7.29 0.27 2.95
CA SER A 159 7.47 0.82 4.30
C SER A 159 8.90 1.32 4.47
N LYS A 160 9.08 2.43 5.19
CA LYS A 160 10.41 2.92 5.58
C LYS A 160 10.97 2.24 6.84
N THR A 161 10.17 1.43 7.55
CA THR A 161 10.63 0.64 8.70
C THR A 161 10.53 -0.86 8.44
N ALA A 162 9.34 -1.45 8.57
CA ALA A 162 9.14 -2.89 8.48
C ALA A 162 7.76 -3.25 7.90
N VAL A 163 7.72 -4.40 7.24
CA VAL A 163 6.49 -5.08 6.82
C VAL A 163 6.39 -6.42 7.56
N THR A 164 5.28 -6.67 8.22
CA THR A 164 5.02 -7.95 8.91
C THR A 164 3.90 -8.72 8.23
N LEU A 165 4.11 -10.02 8.01
CA LEU A 165 3.20 -10.91 7.30
C LEU A 165 2.88 -12.14 8.15
N ILE A 166 1.61 -12.52 8.19
CA ILE A 166 1.09 -13.73 8.82
C ILE A 166 0.27 -14.50 7.76
N LYS A 167 0.91 -15.42 7.04
CA LYS A 167 0.27 -16.27 6.03
C LYS A 167 -0.53 -15.48 4.98
N ASN A 168 0.05 -14.37 4.50
CA ASN A 168 -0.64 -13.47 3.57
C ASN A 168 -0.39 -13.83 2.11
N THR A 169 -1.32 -13.40 1.24
CA THR A 169 -1.10 -13.34 -0.20
C THR A 169 -0.90 -11.89 -0.62
N VAL A 170 0.25 -11.57 -1.21
CA VAL A 170 0.54 -10.23 -1.74
C VAL A 170 0.88 -10.35 -3.22
N THR A 171 0.03 -9.75 -4.05
CA THR A 171 0.13 -9.83 -5.52
C THR A 171 0.48 -8.46 -6.08
N GLN A 172 1.64 -8.37 -6.73
CA GLN A 172 2.05 -7.16 -7.43
C GLN A 172 1.07 -6.86 -8.59
N PRO A 173 0.57 -5.62 -8.76
CA PRO A 173 -0.25 -5.25 -9.90
C PRO A 173 0.51 -5.40 -11.22
N ALA A 174 -0.21 -5.82 -12.28
CA ALA A 174 0.30 -5.77 -13.64
C ALA A 174 0.63 -4.31 -14.04
N LEU A 175 1.67 -4.13 -14.85
CA LEU A 175 2.05 -2.82 -15.39
C LEU A 175 1.06 -2.34 -16.45
#